data_AF-A0A4R7KAZ7-F1
#
_entry.id   AF-A0A4R7KAZ7-F1
#
_cell.length_a   1.000
_cell.length_b   1.000
_cell.length_c   1.000
_cell.angle_alpha   90.00
_cell.angle_beta   90.00
_cell.angle_gamma   90.00
#
_symmetry.space_group_name_H-M   'P 1'
#
loop_
_entity.id
_entity.type
_entity.pdbx_description
1 polymer ?
#
loop_
_entity_poly.entity_id
_entity_poly.type
_entity_poly.pdbx_seq_one_letter_code
_entity_poly.pdbx_strand_id
1 'polypeptide(L)'
;MDKDKQVSTAWLLGSILKNMRNLKASETGEERELIVNEIRNAVDELESIRMYFNSVNDPELLDYAIYREKAAILRLSYLLKKAKYDNEILKSTNM
;
A
#
# COMPACT_ATOMS: atom_id res chain seq x y z
N MET A 1 -16.99 14.73 -8.78
CA MET A 1 -15.87 13.77 -8.76
C MET A 1 -16.47 12.37 -8.72
N ASP A 2 -16.08 11.52 -9.67
CA ASP A 2 -16.77 10.26 -9.98
C ASP A 2 -16.52 9.17 -8.93
N LYS A 3 -17.59 8.52 -8.44
CA LYS A 3 -17.52 7.50 -7.38
C LYS A 3 -16.81 6.22 -7.85
N ASP A 4 -16.64 6.06 -9.16
CA ASP A 4 -15.97 4.91 -9.79
C ASP A 4 -14.46 4.81 -9.49
N LYS A 5 -13.80 5.92 -9.12
CA LYS A 5 -12.36 5.86 -8.76
C LYS A 5 -12.08 5.14 -7.43
N GLN A 6 -13.04 5.11 -6.50
CA GLN A 6 -12.86 4.38 -5.24
C GLN A 6 -12.82 2.85 -5.46
N VAL A 7 -13.60 2.33 -6.41
CA VAL A 7 -13.69 0.89 -6.72
C VAL A 7 -12.35 0.33 -7.20
N SER A 8 -11.58 1.13 -7.96
CA SER A 8 -10.25 0.73 -8.46
C SER A 8 -9.24 0.49 -7.33
N THR A 9 -9.28 1.30 -6.28
CA THR A 9 -8.34 1.17 -5.15
C THR A 9 -8.66 0.01 -4.22
N ALA A 10 -9.95 -0.33 -4.03
CA ALA A 10 -10.36 -1.51 -3.26
C ALA A 10 -9.92 -2.82 -3.93
N TRP A 11 -9.99 -2.89 -5.27
CA TRP A 11 -9.46 -4.01 -6.04
C TRP A 11 -7.94 -4.13 -5.93
N LEU A 12 -7.23 -3.00 -6.00
CA LEU A 12 -5.77 -2.95 -5.78
C LEU A 12 -5.40 -3.43 -4.38
N LEU A 13 -6.09 -2.96 -3.33
CA LEU A 13 -5.89 -3.40 -1.95
C LEU A 13 -6.16 -4.90 -1.77
N GLY A 14 -7.23 -5.43 -2.36
CA GLY A 14 -7.52 -6.87 -2.34
C GLY A 14 -6.42 -7.71 -3.02
N SER A 15 -5.87 -7.20 -4.12
CA SER A 15 -4.76 -7.84 -4.84
C SER A 15 -3.46 -7.80 -4.03
N ILE A 16 -3.21 -6.69 -3.33
CA ILE A 16 -2.06 -6.52 -2.42
C ILE A 16 -2.16 -7.49 -1.23
N LEU A 17 -3.31 -7.57 -0.56
CA LEU A 17 -3.55 -8.50 0.55
C LEU A 17 -3.34 -9.96 0.13
N LYS A 18 -3.83 -10.34 -1.05
CA LYS A 18 -3.66 -11.69 -1.59
C LYS A 18 -2.18 -12.04 -1.86
N ASN A 19 -1.41 -11.11 -2.41
CA ASN A 19 0.02 -11.30 -2.66
C ASN A 19 0.87 -11.31 -1.37
N MET A 20 0.49 -10.53 -0.35
CA MET A 20 1.19 -10.54 0.95
C MET A 20 1.09 -11.90 1.66
N ARG A 21 0.00 -12.64 1.47
CA ARG A 21 -0.15 -13.99 2.05
C ARG A 21 0.89 -14.98 1.52
N ASN A 22 1.32 -14.81 0.28
CA ASN A 22 2.37 -15.64 -0.34
C ASN A 22 3.79 -15.23 0.09
N LEU A 23 3.96 -14.05 0.72
CA LEU A 23 5.26 -13.63 1.22
C LEU A 23 5.63 -14.38 2.52
N LYS A 24 4.70 -14.75 3.39
CA LYS A 24 5.01 -15.33 4.72
C LYS A 24 5.73 -16.70 4.73
N ALA A 25 5.90 -17.38 3.59
CA ALA A 25 6.37 -18.77 3.55
C ALA A 25 7.90 -18.97 3.46
N SER A 26 8.73 -17.92 3.59
CA SER A 26 10.19 -18.03 3.59
C SER A 26 10.77 -17.15 4.70
N GLU A 27 11.29 -17.78 5.74
CA GLU A 27 12.35 -17.26 6.62
C GLU A 27 13.61 -16.98 5.76
N THR A 28 14.49 -16.01 5.98
CA THR A 28 14.79 -15.06 7.06
C THR A 28 15.27 -13.74 6.44
N GLY A 29 14.92 -12.60 7.04
CA GLY A 29 15.57 -11.32 6.74
C GLY A 29 14.82 -10.17 7.39
N GLU A 30 15.41 -9.54 8.41
CA GLU A 30 14.84 -8.37 9.10
C GLU A 30 14.34 -7.31 8.12
N GLU A 31 15.06 -7.08 7.02
CA GLU A 31 14.69 -6.17 5.94
C GLU A 31 13.33 -6.51 5.29
N ARG A 32 13.01 -7.79 5.15
CA ARG A 32 11.75 -8.24 4.57
C ARG A 32 10.58 -8.02 5.52
N GLU A 33 10.80 -8.26 6.80
CA GLU A 33 9.79 -7.97 7.82
C GLU A 33 9.56 -6.45 7.96
N LEU A 34 10.62 -5.65 7.87
CA LEU A 34 10.54 -4.19 7.80
C LEU A 34 9.69 -3.74 6.61
N ILE A 35 9.97 -4.23 5.39
CA ILE A 35 9.18 -3.87 4.19
C ILE A 35 7.72 -4.29 4.32
N VAL A 36 7.44 -5.49 4.86
CA VAL A 36 6.07 -5.95 5.09
C VAL A 36 5.35 -5.05 6.10
N ASN A 37 6.01 -4.64 7.17
CA ASN A 37 5.45 -3.71 8.15
C ASN A 37 5.24 -2.31 7.56
N GLU A 38 6.16 -1.81 6.73
CA GLU A 38 5.99 -0.55 6.00
C GLU A 38 4.77 -0.60 5.05
N ILE A 39 4.55 -1.73 4.37
CA ILE A 39 3.37 -1.94 3.52
C ILE A 39 2.09 -1.89 4.35
N ARG A 40 2.04 -2.55 5.52
CA ARG A 40 0.88 -2.50 6.42
C ARG A 40 0.61 -1.07 6.89
N ASN A 41 1.63 -0.37 7.36
CA ASN A 41 1.51 1.01 7.80
C ASN A 41 1.00 1.93 6.69
N ALA A 42 1.45 1.73 5.45
CA ALA A 42 0.97 2.49 4.29
C ALA A 42 -0.50 2.21 3.94
N VAL A 43 -0.98 0.98 4.20
CA VAL A 43 -2.40 0.63 4.05
C VAL A 43 -3.24 1.29 5.15
N ASP A 44 -2.79 1.24 6.41
CA ASP A 44 -3.47 1.87 7.54
C ASP A 44 -3.51 3.40 7.37
N GLU A 45 -2.44 4.00 6.83
CA GLU A 45 -2.40 5.43 6.48
C GLU A 45 -3.46 5.77 5.43
N LEU A 46 -3.61 4.95 4.38
CA LEU A 46 -4.64 5.16 3.35
C LEU A 46 -6.05 5.11 3.94
N GLU A 47 -6.31 4.18 4.85
CA GLU A 47 -7.61 4.09 5.53
C GLU A 47 -7.87 5.34 6.39
N SER A 48 -6.87 5.80 7.15
CA SER A 48 -6.94 7.02 7.94
C SER A 48 -7.21 8.26 7.08
N ILE A 49 -6.55 8.40 5.93
CA ILE A 49 -6.79 9.51 4.98
C ILE A 49 -8.23 9.49 4.47
N ARG A 50 -8.80 8.31 4.22
CA ARG A 50 -10.20 8.18 3.77
C ARG A 50 -11.19 8.51 4.86
N MET A 51 -10.93 8.09 6.09
CA MET A 51 -11.73 8.48 7.25
C MET A 51 -11.69 10.01 7.41
N TYR A 52 -10.52 10.62 7.28
CA TYR A 52 -10.36 12.07 7.33
C TYR A 52 -11.15 12.78 6.22
N PHE A 53 -10.99 12.36 4.96
CA PHE A 53 -11.75 12.90 3.82
C PHE A 53 -13.26 12.87 4.07
N ASN A 54 -13.79 11.76 4.61
CA ASN A 54 -15.22 11.61 4.90
C ASN A 54 -15.69 12.43 6.11
N SER A 55 -14.77 12.89 6.97
CA SER A 55 -15.08 13.66 8.18
C SER A 55 -15.09 15.18 7.96
N VAL A 56 -14.50 15.66 6.87
CA VAL A 56 -14.34 17.09 6.57
C VAL A 56 -15.27 17.53 5.45
N ASN A 57 -15.77 18.77 5.53
CA ASN A 57 -16.60 19.39 4.48
C ASN A 57 -15.95 20.65 3.89
N ASP A 58 -14.84 21.12 4.48
CA ASP A 58 -14.12 22.27 3.99
C ASP A 58 -13.40 21.93 2.67
N PRO A 59 -13.57 22.73 1.60
CA PRO A 59 -12.97 22.45 0.29
C PRO A 59 -11.45 22.32 0.31
N GLU A 60 -10.73 23.16 1.07
CA GLU A 60 -9.26 23.11 1.13
C GLU A 60 -8.79 21.85 1.86
N LEU A 61 -9.52 21.42 2.89
CA LEU A 61 -9.23 20.18 3.61
C LEU A 61 -9.55 18.93 2.78
N LEU A 62 -10.58 18.98 1.94
CA LEU A 62 -10.88 17.92 0.97
C LEU A 62 -9.76 17.80 -0.07
N ASP A 63 -9.30 18.92 -0.63
CA ASP A 63 -8.17 18.92 -1.56
C ASP A 63 -6.91 18.37 -0.90
N TYR A 64 -6.61 18.80 0.33
CA TYR A 64 -5.51 18.27 1.12
C TYR A 64 -5.58 16.74 1.26
N ALA A 65 -6.76 16.20 1.60
CA ALA A 65 -6.98 14.77 1.73
C ALA A 65 -6.79 14.01 0.40
N ILE A 66 -7.20 14.60 -0.73
CA ILE A 66 -6.97 14.04 -2.07
C ILE A 66 -5.48 13.97 -2.39
N TYR A 67 -4.72 15.03 -2.10
CA TYR A 67 -3.27 15.03 -2.31
C TYR A 67 -2.56 14.00 -1.42
N ARG A 68 -2.98 13.89 -0.15
CA ARG A 68 -2.49 12.88 0.79
C ARG A 68 -2.75 11.46 0.26
N GLU A 69 -3.96 11.17 -0.21
CA GLU A 69 -4.31 9.84 -0.73
C GLU A 69 -3.44 9.49 -1.94
N LYS A 70 -3.24 10.43 -2.86
CA LYS A 70 -2.37 10.24 -4.03
C LYS A 70 -0.93 9.92 -3.63
N ALA A 71 -0.38 10.65 -2.65
CA ALA A 71 0.97 10.42 -2.13
C ALA A 71 1.10 9.04 -1.48
N ALA A 72 0.14 8.64 -0.65
CA ALA A 72 0.12 7.35 0.02
C ALA A 72 0.00 6.17 -0.97
N ILE A 73 -0.81 6.31 -2.03
CA ILE A 73 -0.90 5.30 -3.12
C ILE A 73 0.44 5.15 -3.84
N LEU A 74 1.14 6.27 -4.14
CA LEU A 74 2.45 6.22 -4.79
C LEU A 74 3.49 5.51 -3.90
N ARG A 75 3.50 5.82 -2.59
CA ARG A 75 4.35 5.15 -1.61
C ARG A 75 4.07 3.65 -1.55
N LEU A 76 2.81 3.25 -1.44
CA LEU A 76 2.41 1.85 -1.41
C LEU A 76 2.84 1.11 -2.68
N SER A 77 2.65 1.72 -3.86
CA SER A 77 3.11 1.18 -5.14
C SER A 77 4.62 0.95 -5.18
N TYR A 78 5.42 1.89 -4.67
CA TYR A 78 6.88 1.73 -4.55
C TYR A 78 7.26 0.57 -3.62
N LEU A 79 6.66 0.50 -2.43
CA LEU A 79 6.94 -0.56 -1.45
C LEU A 79 6.64 -1.96 -2.00
N LEU A 80 5.56 -2.10 -2.76
CA LEU A 80 5.20 -3.38 -3.39
C LEU A 80 6.19 -3.78 -4.49
N LYS A 81 6.65 -2.81 -5.30
CA LYS A 81 7.70 -3.06 -6.30
C LYS A 81 9.00 -3.51 -5.64
N LYS A 82 9.39 -2.85 -4.55
CA LYS A 82 10.56 -3.21 -3.74
C LYS A 82 10.45 -4.64 -3.19
N ALA A 83 9.33 -4.96 -2.53
CA ALA A 83 9.08 -6.29 -1.99
C ALA A 83 9.11 -7.41 -3.05
N LYS A 84 8.63 -7.13 -4.27
CA LYS A 84 8.68 -8.09 -5.39
C LYS A 84 10.11 -8.30 -5.88
N TYR A 85 10.86 -7.22 -6.07
CA TYR A 85 12.27 -7.26 -6.49
C TYR A 85 13.12 -8.07 -5.52
N ASP A 86 12.96 -7.83 -4.21
CA ASP A 86 13.68 -8.58 -3.17
C ASP A 86 13.33 -10.07 -3.21
N ASN A 87 12.07 -10.43 -3.52
CA ASN A 87 11.67 -11.82 -3.68
C ASN A 87 12.29 -12.49 -4.91
N GLU A 88 12.48 -11.76 -6.02
CA GLU A 88 13.13 -12.27 -7.23
C GLU A 88 14.64 -12.48 -7.02
N ILE A 89 15.32 -11.55 -6.33
CA ILE A 89 16.73 -11.70 -5.96
C ILE A 89 16.94 -12.97 -5.12
N LEU A 90 16.16 -13.15 -4.04
CA LEU A 90 16.31 -14.31 -3.15
C LEU A 90 16.10 -15.66 -3.88
N LYS A 91 15.26 -15.71 -4.92
CA LYS A 91 15.10 -16.90 -5.75
C LYS A 91 16.31 -17.16 -6.64
N SER A 92 16.92 -16.10 -7.18
CA SER A 92 18.09 -16.20 -8.05
C SER A 92 19.39 -16.55 -7.31
N THR A 93 19.50 -16.20 -6.02
CA THR A 93 20.67 -16.47 -5.19
C THR A 93 20.68 -17.89 -4.59
N ASN A 94 19.53 -18.59 -4.59
CA ASN A 94 19.39 -19.98 -4.13
C ASN A 94 19.43 -21.01 -5.28
N MET A 95 19.88 -20.61 -6.47
CA MET A 95 20.16 -21.49 -7.63
C MET A 95 21.67 -21.61 -7.85
#